data_AF-A0A2E9D5Z2-F1
#
_entry.id   AF-A0A2E9D5Z2-F1
#
_cell.length_a   1.000
_cell.length_b   1.000
_cell.length_c   1.000
_cell.angle_alpha   90.00
_cell.angle_beta   90.00
_cell.angle_gamma   90.00
#
_symmetry.space_group_name_H-M   'P 1'
#
loop_
_entity.id
_entity.type
_entity.pdbx_description
1 polymer ?
#
loop_
_entity_poly.entity_id
_entity_poly.type
_entity_poly.pdbx_seq_one_letter_code
_entity_poly.pdbx_strand_id
1 'polypeptide(L)'
;MSKVAQNLQLRVRVIVIALAGLLLVLQGRLWLSDEGWSEVVRLRSGVADQQAENERMAERNARLQAEVSDLKDGFAALEERARADLGMVGEDESFYLFIPEASDVEADE
;
A
#
# COMPACT_ATOMS: atom_id res chain seq x y z
N MET A 1 -69.82 20.32 27.84
CA MET A 1 -69.13 19.44 26.87
C MET A 1 -68.00 20.13 26.08
N SER A 2 -68.08 21.43 25.75
CA SER A 2 -67.06 22.15 24.98
C SER A 2 -65.66 22.23 25.64
N LYS A 3 -65.56 22.50 26.95
CA LYS A 3 -64.27 22.68 27.66
C LYS A 3 -63.39 21.43 27.68
N VAL A 4 -63.98 20.23 27.75
CA VAL A 4 -63.23 18.97 27.77
C VAL A 4 -62.60 18.69 26.41
N ALA A 5 -63.35 18.88 25.33
CA ALA A 5 -62.84 18.78 23.96
C ALA A 5 -61.74 19.82 23.68
N GLN A 6 -61.91 21.05 24.20
CA GLN A 6 -60.91 22.11 24.06
C GLN A 6 -59.60 21.79 24.80
N ASN A 7 -59.68 21.27 26.02
CA ASN A 7 -58.49 20.84 26.78
C ASN A 7 -57.79 19.65 26.11
N LEU A 8 -58.55 18.72 25.52
CA LEU A 8 -58.00 17.59 24.77
C LEU A 8 -57.27 18.07 23.50
N GLN A 9 -57.86 18.98 22.74
CA GLN A 9 -57.24 19.59 21.56
C GLN A 9 -55.98 20.38 21.92
N LEU A 10 -55.97 21.10 23.05
CA LEU A 10 -54.80 21.84 23.51
C LEU A 10 -53.64 20.89 23.85
N ARG A 11 -53.92 19.80 24.58
CA ARG A 11 -52.92 18.77 24.93
C ARG A 11 -52.34 18.11 23.69
N VAL A 12 -53.17 17.73 22.73
CA VAL A 12 -52.72 17.11 21.47
C VAL A 12 -51.82 18.06 20.67
N ARG A 13 -52.18 19.34 20.54
CA ARG A 13 -51.34 20.33 19.84
C ARG A 13 -49.97 20.50 20.51
N VAL A 14 -49.92 20.55 21.83
CA VAL A 14 -48.64 20.65 22.58
C VAL A 14 -47.77 19.41 22.34
N ILE A 15 -48.36 18.21 22.35
CA ILE A 15 -47.62 16.97 22.07
C ILE A 15 -47.08 16.96 20.64
N VAL A 16 -47.89 17.37 19.65
CA VAL A 16 -47.46 17.45 18.25
C VAL A 16 -46.33 18.45 18.06
N ILE A 17 -46.40 19.63 18.69
CA ILE A 17 -45.33 20.64 18.63
C ILE A 17 -44.06 20.12 19.29
N ALA A 18 -44.17 19.44 20.44
CA ALA A 18 -43.02 18.83 21.12
C ALA A 18 -42.35 17.74 20.26
N LEU A 19 -43.16 16.88 19.62
CA LEU A 19 -42.65 15.83 18.72
C LEU A 19 -42.01 16.43 17.46
N ALA A 20 -42.61 17.47 16.88
CA ALA A 20 -42.04 18.18 15.74
C ALA A 20 -40.71 18.88 16.11
N GLY A 21 -40.63 19.49 17.28
CA GLY A 21 -39.40 20.07 17.81
C GLY A 21 -38.31 19.03 18.04
N LEU A 22 -38.65 17.90 18.67
CA LEU A 22 -37.74 16.77 18.86
C LEU A 22 -37.25 16.21 17.51
N LEU A 23 -38.16 16.08 16.54
CA LEU A 23 -37.81 15.66 15.19
C LEU A 23 -36.84 16.63 14.55
N LEU A 24 -37.09 17.95 14.61
CA LEU A 24 -36.18 18.95 14.06
C LEU A 24 -34.80 18.93 14.73
N VAL A 25 -34.75 18.71 16.05
CA VAL A 25 -33.48 18.54 16.78
C VAL A 25 -32.75 17.27 16.32
N LEU A 26 -33.46 16.16 16.11
CA LEU A 26 -32.90 14.92 15.58
C LEU A 26 -32.42 15.08 14.13
N GLN A 27 -33.20 15.75 13.27
CA GLN A 27 -32.81 16.05 11.88
C GLN A 27 -31.60 16.98 11.84
N GLY A 28 -31.59 18.02 12.68
CA GLY A 28 -30.46 18.94 12.83
C GLY A 28 -29.23 18.22 13.38
N ARG A 29 -29.40 17.34 14.38
CA ARG A 29 -28.34 16.47 14.87
C ARG A 29 -27.86 15.54 13.77
N LEU A 30 -28.71 15.02 12.89
CA LEU A 30 -28.28 14.17 11.77
C LEU A 30 -27.49 14.95 10.72
N TRP A 31 -27.84 16.21 10.48
CA TRP A 31 -27.06 17.11 9.63
C TRP A 31 -25.72 17.54 10.26
N LEU A 32 -25.65 17.60 11.60
CA LEU A 32 -24.44 17.97 12.35
C LEU A 32 -23.61 16.77 12.87
N SER A 33 -24.16 15.56 12.88
CA SER A 33 -23.52 14.33 13.38
C SER A 33 -22.68 13.73 12.25
N ASP A 34 -21.49 14.29 12.08
CA ASP A 34 -20.18 13.65 11.81
C ASP A 34 -20.01 12.48 10.82
N GLU A 35 -21.03 11.86 10.24
CA GLU A 35 -20.88 10.56 9.56
C GLU A 35 -20.91 10.63 8.02
N GLY A 36 -20.85 11.82 7.40
CA GLY A 36 -20.91 11.90 5.93
C GLY A 36 -20.16 12.99 5.20
N TRP A 37 -19.97 14.19 5.76
CA TRP A 37 -19.49 15.33 4.96
C TRP A 37 -18.16 15.92 5.43
N SER A 38 -17.82 15.79 6.72
CA SER A 38 -16.52 16.24 7.25
C SER A 38 -15.43 15.17 7.09
N GLU A 39 -15.77 13.91 7.38
CA GLU A 39 -14.82 12.80 7.30
C GLU A 39 -14.44 12.50 5.84
N VAL A 40 -15.37 12.52 4.87
CA VAL A 40 -15.06 12.27 3.46
C VAL A 40 -14.15 13.34 2.87
N VAL A 41 -14.31 14.62 3.23
CA VAL A 41 -13.44 15.67 2.69
C VAL A 41 -12.04 15.59 3.30
N ARG A 42 -11.92 15.23 4.59
CA ARG A 42 -10.61 15.08 5.27
C ARG A 42 -9.89 13.76 4.92
N LEU A 43 -10.62 12.65 4.77
CA LEU A 43 -10.05 11.38 4.28
C LEU A 43 -9.68 11.49 2.79
N ARG A 44 -10.46 12.23 1.98
CA ARG A 44 -10.16 12.42 0.55
C ARG A 44 -9.03 13.44 0.31
N SER A 45 -8.85 14.42 1.19
CA SER A 45 -7.66 15.29 1.16
C SER A 45 -6.41 14.56 1.67
N GLY A 46 -6.51 13.78 2.75
CA GLY A 46 -5.40 12.99 3.26
C GLY A 46 -4.92 11.90 2.31
N VAL A 47 -5.83 11.25 1.57
CA VAL A 47 -5.47 10.27 0.53
C VAL A 47 -4.75 10.93 -0.64
N ALA A 48 -5.13 12.15 -1.04
CA ALA A 48 -4.47 12.84 -2.17
C ALA A 48 -3.01 13.21 -1.85
N ASP A 49 -2.74 13.71 -0.64
CA ASP A 49 -1.38 14.07 -0.22
C ASP A 49 -0.51 12.81 -0.04
N GLN A 50 -1.06 11.74 0.52
CA GLN A 50 -0.35 10.47 0.69
C GLN A 50 -0.07 9.77 -0.66
N GLN A 51 -0.96 9.91 -1.65
CA GLN A 51 -0.76 9.36 -3.00
C GLN A 51 0.42 10.03 -3.71
N ALA A 52 0.52 11.35 -3.63
CA ALA A 52 1.61 12.11 -4.25
C ALA A 52 2.97 11.79 -3.61
N GLU A 53 3.01 11.60 -2.29
CA GLU A 53 4.24 11.18 -1.60
C GLU A 53 4.64 9.75 -1.97
N ASN A 54 3.68 8.83 -2.04
CA ASN A 54 3.91 7.44 -2.47
C ASN A 54 4.41 7.35 -3.91
N GLU A 55 3.85 8.14 -4.84
CA GLU A 55 4.33 8.19 -6.23
C GLU A 55 5.79 8.66 -6.29
N ARG A 56 6.15 9.69 -5.52
CA ARG A 56 7.54 10.18 -5.45
C ARG A 56 8.50 9.15 -4.85
N MET A 57 8.04 8.39 -3.85
CA MET A 57 8.83 7.30 -3.26
C MET A 57 8.97 6.13 -4.24
N ALA A 58 7.92 5.78 -4.98
CA ALA A 58 7.94 4.71 -5.98
C ALA A 58 8.90 5.03 -7.13
N GLU A 59 8.91 6.25 -7.64
CA GLU A 59 9.84 6.68 -8.70
C GLU A 59 11.31 6.60 -8.24
N ARG A 60 11.60 7.04 -7.01
CA ARG A 60 12.94 6.91 -6.42
C ARG A 60 13.35 5.46 -6.22
N ASN A 61 12.42 4.62 -5.76
CA ASN A 61 12.69 3.20 -5.54
C ASN A 61 12.96 2.50 -6.87
N ALA A 62 12.16 2.76 -7.90
CA ALA A 62 12.37 2.24 -9.25
C ALA A 62 13.75 2.63 -9.82
N ARG A 63 14.16 3.89 -9.62
CA ARG A 63 15.50 4.35 -10.02
C ARG A 63 16.61 3.65 -9.24
N LEU A 64 16.51 3.59 -7.91
CA LEU A 64 17.51 2.90 -7.07
C LEU A 64 17.59 1.42 -7.38
N GLN A 65 16.47 0.78 -7.71
CA GLN A 65 16.41 -0.62 -8.09
C GLN A 65 17.06 -0.87 -9.45
N ALA A 66 16.89 0.05 -10.41
CA ALA A 66 17.61 0.03 -11.68
C ALA A 66 19.12 0.23 -11.48
N GLU A 67 19.53 1.17 -10.62
CA GLU A 67 20.95 1.38 -10.28
C GLU A 67 21.54 0.12 -9.61
N VAL A 68 20.83 -0.51 -8.65
CA VAL A 68 21.30 -1.76 -8.03
C VAL A 68 21.39 -2.91 -9.04
N SER A 69 20.44 -3.01 -9.98
CA SER A 69 20.50 -4.02 -11.04
C SER A 69 21.71 -3.80 -11.94
N ASP A 70 21.91 -2.57 -12.41
CA ASP A 70 23.04 -2.20 -13.28
C ASP A 70 24.39 -2.43 -12.59
N LEU A 71 24.51 -2.10 -11.30
CA LEU A 71 25.70 -2.42 -10.51
C LEU A 71 25.92 -3.94 -10.40
N LYS A 72 24.88 -4.73 -10.14
CA LYS A 72 24.98 -6.19 -10.04
C LYS A 72 25.39 -6.83 -11.37
N ASP A 73 24.79 -6.37 -12.47
CA ASP A 73 25.11 -6.86 -13.81
C ASP A 73 26.56 -6.47 -14.20
N GLY A 74 26.99 -5.27 -13.81
CA GLY A 74 28.38 -4.83 -13.95
C GLY A 74 29.38 -5.65 -13.15
N PHE A 75 29.05 -6.02 -11.91
CA PHE A 75 29.89 -6.91 -11.09
C PHE A 75 29.95 -8.33 -11.67
N ALA A 76 28.83 -8.89 -12.12
CA ALA A 76 28.79 -10.21 -12.74
C ALA A 76 29.66 -10.28 -14.00
N ALA A 77 29.62 -9.24 -14.85
CA ALA A 77 30.47 -9.16 -16.04
C ALA A 77 31.98 -9.08 -15.70
N LEU A 78 32.33 -8.38 -14.61
CA LEU A 78 33.71 -8.28 -14.14
C LEU A 78 34.19 -9.61 -13.53
N GLU A 79 33.32 -10.29 -12.80
CA GLU A 79 33.57 -11.59 -12.16
C GLU A 79 33.78 -12.70 -13.19
N GLU A 80 32.96 -12.73 -14.25
CA GLU A 80 33.13 -13.64 -15.39
C GLU A 80 34.52 -13.47 -16.03
N ARG A 81 34.96 -12.22 -16.26
CA ARG A 81 36.28 -11.91 -16.81
C ARG A 81 37.42 -12.30 -15.85
N ALA A 82 37.25 -12.07 -14.55
CA ALA A 82 38.20 -12.48 -13.53
C ALA A 82 38.38 -14.02 -13.47
N ARG A 83 37.28 -14.77 -13.60
CA ARG A 83 37.32 -16.24 -13.64
C ARG A 83 37.89 -16.77 -14.96
N ALA A 84 37.46 -16.22 -16.09
CA ALA A 84 37.84 -16.72 -17.42
C ALA A 84 39.27 -16.35 -17.83
N ASP A 85 39.71 -15.10 -17.59
CA ASP A 85 41.01 -14.61 -18.06
C ASP A 85 42.13 -14.78 -17.03
N LEU A 86 41.79 -14.69 -15.73
CA LEU A 86 42.78 -14.67 -14.65
C LEU A 86 42.73 -15.93 -13.76
N GLY A 87 41.73 -16.81 -13.95
CA GLY A 87 41.54 -18.01 -13.14
C GLY A 87 41.32 -17.70 -11.66
N MET A 88 40.84 -16.49 -11.32
CA MET A 88 40.62 -16.08 -9.93
C MET A 88 39.41 -16.81 -9.35
N VAL A 89 39.52 -17.27 -8.11
CA VAL A 89 38.48 -17.96 -7.34
C VAL A 89 38.17 -17.13 -6.10
N GLY A 90 36.89 -17.03 -5.70
CA GLY A 90 36.50 -16.28 -4.51
C GLY A 90 37.14 -16.83 -3.23
N GLU A 91 37.36 -15.98 -2.22
CA GLU A 91 37.97 -16.39 -0.94
C GLU A 91 37.17 -17.49 -0.21
N ASP A 92 35.87 -17.58 -0.47
CA ASP A 92 34.93 -18.56 0.13
C ASP A 92 34.52 -19.69 -0.84
N GLU A 93 35.23 -19.88 -1.97
CA GLU A 93 34.86 -20.85 -3.02
C GLU A 93 35.87 -22.00 -3.17
N SER A 94 35.38 -23.24 -3.37
CA SER A 94 36.20 -24.42 -3.68
C SER A 94 36.16 -24.72 -5.18
N PHE A 95 37.30 -24.61 -5.87
CA PHE A 95 37.42 -24.88 -7.31
C PHE A 95 37.80 -26.34 -7.58
N TYR A 96 36.95 -27.06 -8.32
CA TYR A 96 37.19 -28.45 -8.74
C TYR A 96 37.48 -28.50 -10.24
N LEU A 97 38.69 -28.92 -10.62
CA LEU A 97 39.07 -29.18 -12.01
C LEU A 97 39.08 -30.69 -12.27
N PHE A 98 38.19 -31.16 -13.15
CA PHE A 98 38.19 -32.55 -13.58
C PHE A 98 39.20 -32.72 -14.71
N ILE A 99 40.35 -33.32 -14.41
CA ILE A 99 41.31 -33.75 -15.44
C ILE A 99 40.85 -35.14 -15.88
N PRO A 100 40.45 -35.34 -17.15
CA PRO A 100 40.23 -36.69 -17.66
C PRO A 100 41.55 -37.44 -17.58
N GLU A 101 41.57 -38.58 -16.88
CA GLU A 101 42.73 -39.47 -16.94
C GLU A 101 42.98 -39.83 -18.40
N ALA A 102 44.21 -39.55 -18.87
CA ALA A 102 44.71 -40.07 -20.12
C ALA A 102 44.97 -41.56 -19.95
N SER A 103 43.89 -42.34 -19.90
CA SER A 103 43.92 -43.79 -20.00
C SER A 103 42.70 -44.18 -20.80
N ASP A 104 42.94 -44.45 -22.08
CA ASP A 104 42.26 -45.48 -22.90
C ASP A 104 42.56 -45.25 -24.40
N VAL A 105 43.83 -45.02 -24.75
CA VAL A 105 44.31 -45.16 -26.13
C VAL A 105 45.56 -46.02 -26.11
N GLU A 106 45.40 -47.31 -25.88
CA GLU A 106 46.33 -48.37 -26.29
C GLU A 106 45.73 -49.75 -25.98
N ALA A 107 45.06 -50.37 -26.97
CA ALA A 107 45.11 -51.80 -27.30
C ALA A 107 43.98 -52.15 -28.28
N ASP A 108 44.24 -52.00 -29.58
CA ASP A 108 43.66 -52.84 -30.64
C ASP A 108 44.39 -52.55 -31.97
N GLU A 109 45.54 -53.22 -32.18
CA GLU A 109 45.98 -53.78 -33.47
C GLU A 109 46.88 -55.01 -33.22
#